data_AF-A0A4Y2SD10-F1
#
_entry.id   AF-A0A4Y2SD10-F1
#
_cell.length_a   1.000
_cell.length_b   1.000
_cell.length_c   1.000
_cell.angle_alpha   90.00
_cell.angle_beta   90.00
_cell.angle_gamma   90.00
#
_symmetry.space_group_name_H-M   'P 1'
#
loop_
_entity.id
_entity.type
_entity.pdbx_description
1 polymer ?
#
loop_
_entity_poly.entity_id
_entity_poly.type
_entity_poly.pdbx_seq_one_letter_code
_entity_poly.pdbx_strand_id
1 'polypeptide(L)' 'VMFHGTDTSPLVDYIHPSILPVEFGGQAEPFENTKWKDIIHDSTELVLRHLRYGYQD' A
#
# COMPACT_ATOMS: atom_id res chain seq x y z
N VAL A 1 -16.11 2.73 6.65
CA VAL A 1 -14.96 3.64 6.42
C VAL A 1 -14.63 4.29 7.75
N MET A 2 -13.37 4.25 8.18
CA MET A 2 -12.90 4.95 9.38
C MET A 2 -12.09 6.17 8.98
N PHE A 3 -12.33 7.29 9.64
CA PHE A 3 -11.63 8.56 9.39
C PHE A 3 -10.85 8.92 10.65
N HIS A 4 -9.52 8.87 10.57
CA HIS A 4 -8.62 9.15 11.69
C HIS A 4 -8.14 10.62 11.73
N GLY A 5 -8.32 11.36 10.63
CA GLY A 5 -7.93 12.76 10.56
C GLY A 5 -6.41 12.93 10.66
N THR A 6 -5.96 13.93 11.42
CA THR A 6 -4.53 14.18 11.66
C THR A 6 -3.93 13.32 12.75
N ASP A 7 -4.77 12.69 13.59
CA ASP A 7 -4.32 11.79 14.65
C ASP A 7 -4.31 10.36 14.14
N THR A 8 -3.11 9.83 13.91
CA THR A 8 -2.89 8.46 13.43
C THR A 8 -2.66 7.47 14.55
N SER A 9 -2.67 7.90 15.81
CA SER A 9 -2.48 7.04 16.98
C SER A 9 -3.44 5.83 17.01
N PRO A 10 -4.72 5.94 16.63
CA PRO A 10 -5.62 4.78 16.63
C PRO A 10 -5.25 3.69 15.62
N LEU A 11 -4.31 3.92 14.68
CA LEU A 11 -3.93 2.90 13.70
C LEU A 11 -3.33 1.64 14.33
N VAL A 12 -2.62 1.78 15.46
CA VAL A 12 -2.01 0.63 16.16
C VAL A 12 -3.04 -0.31 16.78
N ASP A 13 -4.27 0.17 17.01
CA ASP A 13 -5.37 -0.66 17.51
C ASP A 13 -5.88 -1.65 16.45
N TYR A 14 -5.66 -1.33 15.17
CA TYR A 14 -6.16 -2.11 14.03
C TYR A 14 -5.06 -2.79 13.22
N ILE A 15 -3.86 -2.23 13.22
CA ILE A 15 -2.71 -2.72 12.46
C ILE A 15 -1.61 -3.08 13.45
N HIS A 16 -1.12 -4.31 13.36
CA HIS A 16 -0.07 -4.78 14.26
C HIS A 16 1.17 -3.86 14.19
N PRO A 17 1.73 -3.39 15.32
CA PRO A 17 2.81 -2.40 15.32
C PRO A 17 4.03 -2.83 14.51
N SER A 18 4.34 -4.13 14.45
CA SER A 18 5.52 -4.66 13.73
C SER A 18 5.47 -4.50 12.21
N ILE A 19 4.31 -4.20 11.62
CA ILE A 19 4.16 -3.99 10.17
C ILE A 19 3.82 -2.53 9.83
N LEU A 20 3.58 -1.70 10.84
CA LEU A 20 3.25 -0.29 10.70
C LEU A 20 4.56 0.53 10.74
N PRO A 21 4.81 1.43 9.78
CA PRO A 21 5.99 2.28 9.81
C PRO A 21 6.06 3.20 11.04
N VAL A 22 7.27 3.58 11.43
CA VAL A 22 7.51 4.44 12.60
C VAL A 22 6.77 5.78 12.53
N GLU A 23 6.58 6.33 11.33
CA GLU A 23 5.89 7.62 11.11
C GLU A 23 4.39 7.58 11.48
N PHE A 24 3.83 6.37 11.59
CA PHE A 24 2.44 6.14 11.97
C PHE A 24 2.31 5.53 13.38
N GLY A 25 3.39 5.56 14.19
CA GLY A 25 3.39 5.04 15.55
C GLY A 25 3.69 3.53 15.67
N GLY A 26 4.17 2.90 14.60
CA GLY A 26 4.55 1.49 14.60
C GLY A 26 6.03 1.23 14.91
N GLN A 27 6.47 0.01 14.61
CA GLN A 27 7.82 -0.52 14.86
C GLN A 27 8.52 -1.00 13.57
N ALA A 28 7.86 -0.92 12.42
CA ALA A 28 8.46 -1.30 11.15
C ALA A 28 9.43 -0.22 10.66
N GLU A 29 10.22 -0.57 9.65
CA GLU A 29 11.10 0.38 8.95
C GLU A 29 10.33 1.62 8.48
N PRO A 30 11.03 2.76 8.30
CA PRO A 30 10.45 3.98 7.74
C PRO A 30 9.68 3.73 6.46
N PHE A 31 8.65 4.54 6.22
CA PHE A 31 7.83 4.40 5.04
C PHE A 31 8.66 4.63 3.76
N GLU A 32 8.95 3.53 3.06
CA GLU A 32 9.71 3.50 1.81
C GLU A 32 8.85 2.82 0.73
N ASN A 33 8.56 3.54 -0.35
CA ASN A 33 7.63 3.09 -1.39
C ASN A 33 8.32 2.73 -2.72
N THR A 34 9.64 2.85 -2.81
CA THR A 34 10.40 2.58 -4.05
C THR A 34 10.25 1.13 -4.47
N LYS A 35 10.36 0.18 -3.53
CA LYS A 35 10.16 -1.25 -3.84
C LYS A 35 8.78 -1.53 -4.48
N TRP A 36 7.72 -0.90 -3.98
CA TRP A 36 6.38 -1.06 -4.54
C TRP A 36 6.25 -0.38 -5.90
N LYS A 37 6.90 0.76 -6.14
CA LYS A 37 6.97 1.38 -7.48
C LYS A 37 7.60 0.44 -8.49
N ASP A 38 8.70 -0.22 -8.12
CA ASP A 38 9.38 -1.18 -9.00
C ASP A 38 8.47 -2.38 -9.31
N ILE A 39 7.80 -2.93 -8.29
CA ILE A 39 6.82 -4.02 -8.47
C ILE A 39 5.69 -3.61 -9.43
N ILE A 40 5.14 -2.40 -9.28
CA ILE A 40 4.09 -1.89 -10.15
C ILE A 40 4.60 -1.75 -11.58
N HIS A 41 5.79 -1.18 -11.75
CA HIS A 41 6.42 -1.02 -13.06
C HIS A 41 6.64 -2.38 -13.74
N ASP A 42 7.19 -3.35 -13.03
CA ASP A 42 7.43 -4.70 -13.55
C ASP A 42 6.13 -5.47 -13.85
N SER A 43 5.05 -5.13 -13.14
CA SER A 43 3.73 -5.70 -13.36
C SER A 43 2.93 -5.01 -14.49
N THR A 44 3.47 -3.98 -15.14
CA THR A 44 2.76 -3.17 -16.15
C THR A 44 2.16 -4.04 -17.26
N GLU A 45 2.94 -4.95 -17.84
CA GLU A 45 2.48 -5.81 -18.93
C GLU A 45 1.36 -6.76 -18.48
N LEU A 46 1.44 -7.26 -17.24
CA LEU A 46 0.38 -8.09 -16.66
C LEU A 46 -0.91 -7.29 -16.52
N VAL A 47 -0.84 -6.06 -16.01
CA VAL A 47 -1.99 -5.18 -15.87
C VAL A 47 -2.59 -4.83 -17.24
N LEU A 48 -1.75 -4.46 -18.22
CA LEU A 48 -2.20 -4.16 -19.59
C LEU A 48 -2.89 -5.35 -20.25
N ARG A 49 -2.41 -6.58 -20.01
CA ARG A 49 -3.08 -7.79 -20.48
C ARG A 49 -4.47 -7.96 -19.88
N HIS A 50 -4.61 -7.75 -18.57
CA HIS A 50 -5.90 -7.86 -17.89
C HIS A 50 -6.88 -6.75 -18.31
N LEU A 51 -6.39 -5.54 -18.57
CA LEU A 51 -7.22 -4.44 -19.08
C LEU A 51 -7.76 -4.70 -20.48
N ARG A 52 -7.05 -5.48 -21.30
CA ARG A 52 -7.50 -5.88 -22.65
C ARG A 52 -8.39 -7.12 -22.64
N TYR A 53 -8.49 -7.83 -21.51
CA TYR A 53 -9.34 -9.00 -21.39
C TYR A 53 -10.82 -8.57 -21.40
N GLY A 54 -11.56 -8.96 -22.44
CA GLY A 54 -12.99 -8.64 -22.60
C GLY A 54 -13.34 -7.48 -23.55
N TYR A 55 -12.35 -6.74 -24.07
CA TYR A 55 -12.53 -5.71 -25.11
C TYR A 55 -12.06 -6.18 -26.50
N GLN A 56 -12.30 -7.46 -26.82
CA GLN A 56 -12.09 -8.00 -28.17
C GLN A 56 -13.44 -8.17 -28.84
N ASP A 57 -13.93 -7.11 -29.46
CA ASP A 57 -14.90 -7.18 -30.56
C ASP A 57 -14.14 -7.34 -31.90
#